data_AF-A0A239SYD8-F1
#
_entry.id   AF-A0A239SYD8-F1
#
_cell.length_a   1.000
_cell.length_b   1.000
_cell.length_c   1.000
_cell.angle_alpha   90.00
_cell.angle_beta   90.00
_cell.angle_gamma   90.00
#
_symmetry.space_group_name_H-M   'P 1'
#
loop_
_entity.id
_entity.type
_entity.pdbx_description
1 polymer ?
#
loop_
_entity_poly.entity_id
_entity_poly.type
_entity_poly.pdbx_seq_one_letter_code
_entity_poly.pdbx_strand_id
1 'polypeptide(L)'
;MYDEWIDAKDGYVYGHDFVVKTRAILYGKAADCIGMSNCADFNLSVDPIGDVYPCASLSGNPAAKLGNIGDAPLVDIVNDERSTTFRNRAVDPQCAECKWQHVCHGGCMSRAYKFTGNINSRDFYCPGLFEIYEHVAGRLAKHSIAPGTRNPWHMTDGLDPALVPFKQTATKEPPKVIPIHSIREG
;
A
#
# COMPACT_ATOMS: atom_id res chain seq x y z
N MET A 1 2.28 6.49 24.33
CA MET A 1 1.32 7.00 23.31
C MET A 1 0.27 5.97 22.87
N TYR A 2 0.57 4.88 22.13
CA TYR A 2 -0.49 3.92 21.76
C TYR A 2 -1.16 3.26 22.99
N ASP A 3 -0.36 2.89 24.00
CA ASP A 3 -0.88 2.28 25.23
C ASP A 3 -1.82 3.22 25.99
N GLU A 4 -1.44 4.47 26.12
CA GLU A 4 -2.29 5.50 26.73
C GLU A 4 -3.56 5.74 25.90
N TRP A 5 -3.46 5.65 24.57
CA TRP A 5 -4.61 5.81 23.67
C TRP A 5 -5.61 4.66 23.78
N ILE A 6 -5.16 3.40 23.79
CA ILE A 6 -6.05 2.24 23.89
C ILE A 6 -6.62 2.06 25.30
N ASP A 7 -5.93 2.57 26.34
CA ASP A 7 -6.36 2.51 27.73
C ASP A 7 -7.18 3.75 28.16
N ALA A 8 -7.37 4.74 27.26
CA ALA A 8 -8.09 5.97 27.54
C ALA A 8 -9.58 5.69 27.81
N LYS A 9 -10.08 6.19 28.95
CA LYS A 9 -11.51 6.11 29.32
C LYS A 9 -12.30 7.30 28.75
N ASP A 10 -11.78 8.50 28.97
CA ASP A 10 -12.31 9.77 28.48
C ASP A 10 -11.19 10.51 27.71
N GLY A 11 -11.54 11.48 26.86
CA GLY A 11 -10.54 12.30 26.16
C GLY A 11 -9.90 11.62 24.94
N TYR A 12 -10.74 11.06 24.06
CA TYR A 12 -10.29 10.45 22.80
C TYR A 12 -9.49 11.44 21.95
N VAL A 13 -8.27 11.03 21.57
CA VAL A 13 -7.46 11.72 20.57
C VAL A 13 -7.38 10.84 19.32
N TYR A 14 -7.71 11.40 18.16
CA TYR A 14 -7.58 10.68 16.89
C TYR A 14 -6.11 10.60 16.48
N GLY A 15 -5.49 9.44 16.70
CA GLY A 15 -4.22 9.08 16.07
C GLY A 15 -4.49 8.22 14.85
N HIS A 16 -4.25 8.74 13.63
CA HIS A 16 -4.55 8.03 12.38
C HIS A 16 -3.95 6.61 12.39
N ASP A 17 -2.63 6.51 12.61
CA ASP A 17 -1.91 5.23 12.64
C ASP A 17 -2.41 4.30 13.74
N PHE A 18 -2.77 4.83 14.91
CA PHE A 18 -3.33 3.99 15.99
C PHE A 18 -4.64 3.37 15.54
N VAL A 19 -5.55 4.20 15.03
CA VAL A 19 -6.87 3.74 14.57
C VAL A 19 -6.75 2.75 13.41
N VAL A 20 -5.98 3.05 12.38
CA VAL A 20 -5.93 2.20 11.18
C VAL A 20 -5.18 0.89 11.42
N LYS A 21 -4.11 0.88 12.23
CA LYS A 21 -3.40 -0.37 12.54
C LYS A 21 -4.21 -1.27 13.47
N THR A 22 -4.95 -0.71 14.43
CA THR A 22 -5.93 -1.46 15.21
C THR A 22 -7.03 -2.03 14.30
N ARG A 23 -7.64 -1.20 13.43
CA ARG A 23 -8.67 -1.66 12.48
C ARG A 23 -8.18 -2.77 11.56
N ALA A 24 -6.95 -2.67 11.07
CA ALA A 24 -6.40 -3.67 10.17
C ALA A 24 -6.35 -5.06 10.83
N ILE A 25 -5.91 -5.11 12.09
CA ILE A 25 -5.88 -6.35 12.88
C ILE A 25 -7.30 -6.84 13.19
N LEU A 26 -8.22 -5.95 13.56
CA LEU A 26 -9.62 -6.32 13.87
C LEU A 26 -10.40 -6.82 12.65
N TYR A 27 -10.10 -6.31 11.45
CA TYR A 27 -10.76 -6.73 10.21
C TYR A 27 -10.01 -7.84 9.46
N GLY A 28 -8.78 -8.16 9.86
CA GLY A 28 -7.94 -9.14 9.16
C GLY A 28 -7.65 -8.74 7.72
N LYS A 29 -7.60 -7.44 7.42
CA LYS A 29 -7.22 -6.87 6.11
C LYS A 29 -6.60 -5.49 6.27
N ALA A 30 -5.98 -4.98 5.21
CA ALA A 30 -5.47 -3.59 5.20
C ALA A 30 -6.58 -2.57 5.54
N ALA A 31 -6.22 -1.52 6.27
CA ALA A 31 -7.14 -0.42 6.64
C ALA A 31 -6.58 0.96 6.28
N ASP A 32 -5.42 1.02 5.63
CA ASP A 32 -4.75 2.21 5.13
C ASP A 32 -3.94 1.87 3.89
N CYS A 33 -3.59 2.89 3.10
CA CYS A 33 -2.87 2.70 1.83
C CYS A 33 -1.47 2.09 2.00
N ILE A 34 -0.82 2.26 3.16
CA ILE A 34 0.48 1.65 3.44
C ILE A 34 0.35 0.13 3.53
N GLY A 35 -0.76 -0.37 4.06
CA GLY A 35 -1.02 -1.80 4.20
C GLY A 35 -1.67 -2.45 2.97
N MET A 36 -2.10 -1.68 1.98
CA MET A 36 -2.82 -2.20 0.81
C MET A 36 -1.95 -3.11 -0.06
N SER A 37 -2.59 -4.10 -0.68
CA SER A 37 -1.97 -5.06 -1.59
C SER A 37 -1.48 -4.40 -2.88
N ASN A 38 -2.13 -3.30 -3.27
CA ASN A 38 -1.81 -2.56 -4.48
C ASN A 38 -1.97 -1.04 -4.32
N CYS A 39 -1.36 -0.26 -5.23
CA CYS A 39 -1.53 1.21 -5.21
C CYS A 39 -2.62 1.69 -6.17
N ALA A 40 -2.78 1.04 -7.33
CA ALA A 40 -3.46 1.61 -8.49
C ALA A 40 -4.96 1.30 -8.59
N ASP A 41 -5.54 0.47 -7.71
CA ASP A 41 -7.00 0.26 -7.66
C ASP A 41 -7.72 1.35 -6.84
N PHE A 42 -7.07 1.87 -5.80
CA PHE A 42 -7.70 2.78 -4.84
C PHE A 42 -7.07 4.18 -4.78
N ASN A 43 -5.91 4.35 -5.41
CA ASN A 43 -5.20 5.62 -5.39
C ASN A 43 -4.88 6.07 -6.80
N LEU A 44 -4.97 7.38 -6.97
CA LEU A 44 -4.58 8.09 -8.18
C LEU A 44 -4.14 9.49 -7.74
N SER A 45 -3.07 9.99 -8.33
CA SER A 45 -2.63 11.36 -8.15
C SER A 45 -2.51 12.02 -9.52
N VAL A 46 -2.90 13.28 -9.61
CA VAL A 46 -2.70 14.11 -10.80
C VAL A 46 -1.96 15.35 -10.34
N ASP A 47 -0.80 15.62 -10.94
CA ASP A 47 -0.01 16.79 -10.59
C ASP A 47 -0.54 18.07 -11.30
N PRO A 48 0.02 19.27 -10.99
CA PRO A 48 -0.46 20.52 -11.57
C PRO A 48 -0.31 20.65 -13.10
N ILE A 49 0.55 19.86 -13.75
CA ILE A 49 0.71 19.86 -15.21
C ILE A 49 -0.13 18.76 -15.89
N GLY A 50 -0.93 18.02 -15.09
CA GLY A 50 -1.85 16.99 -15.57
C GLY A 50 -1.24 15.59 -15.60
N ASP A 51 -0.01 15.39 -15.14
CA ASP A 51 0.62 14.07 -15.13
C ASP A 51 -0.02 13.19 -14.07
N VAL A 52 -0.38 11.98 -14.48
CA VAL A 52 -1.11 11.01 -13.66
C VAL A 52 -0.15 9.99 -13.07
N TYR A 53 -0.33 9.66 -11.79
CA TYR A 53 0.51 8.74 -11.01
C TYR A 53 -0.33 7.78 -10.18
N PRO A 54 0.18 6.58 -9.84
CA PRO A 54 -0.56 5.61 -9.00
C PRO A 54 -0.70 6.05 -7.54
N CYS A 55 0.07 7.05 -7.09
CA CYS A 55 0.04 7.57 -5.72
C CYS A 55 0.71 8.96 -5.66
N ALA A 56 0.28 9.81 -4.74
CA ALA A 56 0.87 11.13 -4.51
C ALA A 56 2.36 11.06 -4.16
N SER A 57 2.79 10.06 -3.38
CA SER A 57 4.21 9.90 -3.01
C SER A 57 5.13 9.50 -4.17
N LEU A 58 4.56 9.19 -5.35
CA LEU A 58 5.30 8.91 -6.59
C LEU A 58 5.17 10.05 -7.62
N SER A 59 4.43 11.12 -7.30
CA SER A 59 4.28 12.26 -8.20
C SER A 59 5.63 12.94 -8.43
N GLY A 60 5.86 13.40 -9.66
CA GLY A 60 7.14 13.95 -10.10
C GLY A 60 8.22 12.91 -10.43
N ASN A 61 7.94 11.60 -10.30
CA ASN A 61 8.85 10.56 -10.77
C ASN A 61 8.44 10.08 -12.19
N PRO A 62 9.20 10.40 -13.26
CA PRO A 62 8.89 10.01 -14.64
C PRO A 62 8.68 8.52 -14.83
N ALA A 63 9.35 7.70 -14.02
CA ALA A 63 9.23 6.25 -14.12
C ALA A 63 7.96 5.68 -13.45
N ALA A 64 7.23 6.50 -12.69
CA ALA A 64 5.91 6.19 -12.15
C ALA A 64 4.75 6.90 -12.88
N LYS A 65 5.04 7.79 -13.85
CA LYS A 65 4.02 8.51 -14.63
C LYS A 65 3.17 7.53 -15.46
N LEU A 66 1.87 7.50 -15.27
CA LEU A 66 0.93 6.63 -15.99
C LEU A 66 0.48 7.25 -17.33
N GLY A 67 0.47 8.59 -17.42
CA GLY A 67 0.00 9.34 -18.57
C GLY A 67 -0.20 10.81 -18.22
N ASN A 68 -0.90 11.56 -19.06
CA ASN A 68 -1.35 12.91 -18.78
C ASN A 68 -2.86 13.02 -19.07
N ILE A 69 -3.61 13.64 -18.15
CA ILE A 69 -5.08 13.74 -18.24
C ILE A 69 -5.57 14.60 -19.40
N GLY A 70 -4.70 15.47 -19.95
CA GLY A 70 -4.99 16.26 -21.15
C GLY A 70 -4.79 15.49 -22.46
N ASP A 71 -4.04 14.38 -22.43
CA ASP A 71 -3.64 13.64 -23.65
C ASP A 71 -4.53 12.43 -23.94
N ALA A 72 -5.11 11.81 -22.90
CA ALA A 72 -5.93 10.61 -23.04
C ALA A 72 -7.06 10.54 -22.00
N PRO A 73 -8.17 9.82 -22.29
CA PRO A 73 -9.19 9.51 -21.30
C PRO A 73 -8.58 8.84 -20.06
N LEU A 74 -9.02 9.24 -18.87
CA LEU A 74 -8.48 8.70 -17.62
C LEU A 74 -8.62 7.17 -17.54
N VAL A 75 -9.71 6.60 -18.09
CA VAL A 75 -9.93 5.16 -18.13
C VAL A 75 -8.81 4.42 -18.88
N ASP A 76 -8.25 5.02 -19.93
CA ASP A 76 -7.17 4.42 -20.69
C ASP A 76 -5.86 4.51 -19.91
N ILE A 77 -5.60 5.65 -19.27
CA ILE A 77 -4.41 5.88 -18.43
C ILE A 77 -4.38 4.91 -17.25
N VAL A 78 -5.49 4.73 -16.54
CA VAL A 78 -5.52 3.83 -15.38
C VAL A 78 -5.50 2.37 -15.79
N ASN A 79 -5.85 2.02 -17.04
CA ASN A 79 -5.79 0.64 -17.55
C ASN A 79 -4.48 0.33 -18.31
N ASP A 80 -3.56 1.28 -18.40
CA ASP A 80 -2.24 1.08 -19.03
C ASP A 80 -1.41 -0.03 -18.35
N GLU A 81 -0.43 -0.55 -19.11
CA GLU A 81 0.53 -1.57 -18.66
C GLU A 81 1.25 -1.13 -17.37
N ARG A 82 1.69 0.13 -17.27
CA ARG A 82 2.38 0.64 -16.08
C ARG A 82 1.49 0.65 -14.86
N SER A 83 0.24 1.10 -15.00
CA SER A 83 -0.74 1.07 -13.91
C SER A 83 -0.97 -0.37 -13.43
N THR A 84 -1.02 -1.32 -14.37
CA THR A 84 -1.14 -2.75 -14.09
C THR A 84 0.04 -3.31 -13.27
N THR A 85 1.26 -2.77 -13.41
CA THR A 85 2.39 -3.16 -12.55
C THR A 85 2.21 -2.76 -11.08
N PHE A 86 1.56 -1.61 -10.83
CA PHE A 86 1.23 -1.15 -9.47
C PHE A 86 -0.01 -1.84 -8.88
N ARG A 87 -0.86 -2.45 -9.72
CA ARG A 87 -1.92 -3.39 -9.31
C ARG A 87 -1.38 -4.76 -8.93
N ASN A 88 -0.40 -5.25 -9.68
CA ASN A 88 0.10 -6.62 -9.59
C ASN A 88 1.50 -6.71 -8.96
N ARG A 89 1.73 -6.02 -7.85
CA ARG A 89 3.00 -6.12 -7.11
C ARG A 89 3.30 -7.58 -6.75
N ALA A 90 4.53 -8.01 -7.02
CA ALA A 90 5.02 -9.30 -6.57
C ALA A 90 5.24 -9.29 -5.05
N VAL A 91 4.83 -10.38 -4.38
CA VAL A 91 5.04 -10.53 -2.94
C VAL A 91 6.51 -10.87 -2.69
N ASP A 92 7.19 -10.04 -1.91
CA ASP A 92 8.55 -10.31 -1.44
C ASP A 92 8.57 -11.66 -0.68
N PRO A 93 9.57 -12.54 -0.91
CA PRO A 93 9.61 -13.86 -0.25
C PRO A 93 9.50 -13.80 1.28
N GLN A 94 10.11 -12.79 1.92
CA GLN A 94 10.01 -12.63 3.37
C GLN A 94 8.61 -12.21 3.81
N CYS A 95 7.87 -11.51 2.96
CA CYS A 95 6.48 -11.15 3.22
C CYS A 95 5.53 -12.35 3.03
N ALA A 96 5.86 -13.30 2.15
CA ALA A 96 5.03 -14.49 1.96
C ALA A 96 4.93 -15.36 3.23
N GLU A 97 5.99 -15.38 4.03
CA GLU A 97 6.07 -16.13 5.30
C GLU A 97 5.66 -15.30 6.53
N CYS A 98 5.46 -13.98 6.36
CA CYS A 98 5.17 -13.08 7.46
C CYS A 98 3.71 -13.21 7.94
N LYS A 99 3.50 -13.34 9.25
CA LYS A 99 2.15 -13.37 9.83
C LYS A 99 1.35 -12.08 9.59
N TRP A 100 2.03 -10.96 9.40
CA TRP A 100 1.45 -9.64 9.08
C TRP A 100 1.40 -9.33 7.58
N GLN A 101 1.62 -10.32 6.70
CA GLN A 101 0.96 -10.30 5.38
C GLN A 101 -0.58 -10.20 5.62
N HIS A 102 -1.54 -10.26 4.73
CA HIS A 102 -2.96 -9.98 5.03
C HIS A 102 -3.33 -8.56 5.51
N VAL A 103 -2.56 -7.89 6.37
CA VAL A 103 -2.80 -6.51 6.82
C VAL A 103 -1.75 -5.52 6.32
N CYS A 104 -0.52 -5.97 6.03
CA CYS A 104 0.59 -5.11 5.63
C CYS A 104 0.95 -5.21 4.13
N HIS A 105 0.81 -6.40 3.52
CA HIS A 105 1.18 -6.64 2.11
C HIS A 105 2.59 -6.20 1.68
N GLY A 106 3.53 -6.16 2.61
CA GLY A 106 4.90 -5.70 2.35
C GLY A 106 5.06 -4.19 2.40
N GLY A 107 4.10 -3.45 2.94
CA GLY A 107 4.15 -2.01 3.19
C GLY A 107 4.09 -1.15 1.92
N CYS A 108 4.52 0.11 2.02
CA CYS A 108 4.34 1.10 0.96
C CYS A 108 5.28 0.87 -0.23
N MET A 109 4.71 0.71 -1.44
CA MET A 109 5.49 0.56 -2.69
C MET A 109 6.32 1.80 -3.02
N SER A 110 5.83 3.00 -2.73
CA SER A 110 6.58 4.24 -2.95
C SER A 110 7.84 4.28 -2.09
N ARG A 111 7.75 3.82 -0.83
CA ARG A 111 8.92 3.73 0.06
C ARG A 111 9.89 2.65 -0.40
N ALA A 112 9.39 1.44 -0.69
CA ALA A 112 10.21 0.39 -1.28
C ALA A 112 10.98 0.91 -2.50
N TYR A 113 10.26 1.54 -3.44
CA TYR A 113 10.86 2.13 -4.62
C TYR A 113 11.90 3.20 -4.31
N LYS A 114 11.60 4.15 -3.42
CA LYS A 114 12.51 5.25 -3.06
C LYS A 114 13.85 4.74 -2.50
N PHE A 115 13.84 3.65 -1.74
CA PHE A 115 15.02 3.14 -1.06
C PHE A 115 15.74 2.01 -1.81
N THR A 116 15.04 1.25 -2.66
CA THR A 116 15.62 0.08 -3.36
C THR A 116 15.60 0.20 -4.88
N GLY A 117 14.85 1.16 -5.44
CA GLY A 117 14.59 1.24 -6.87
C GLY A 117 13.62 0.17 -7.39
N ASN A 118 12.95 -0.60 -6.52
CA ASN A 118 12.08 -1.71 -6.91
C ASN A 118 10.77 -1.71 -6.09
N ILE A 119 9.63 -1.56 -6.78
CA ILE A 119 8.29 -1.58 -6.16
C ILE A 119 7.93 -2.95 -5.54
N ASN A 120 8.59 -4.02 -5.98
CA ASN A 120 8.37 -5.39 -5.49
C ASN A 120 9.18 -5.72 -4.24
N SER A 121 10.16 -4.89 -3.86
CA SER A 121 10.82 -5.04 -2.57
C SER A 121 9.84 -4.72 -1.45
N ARG A 122 10.02 -5.32 -0.27
CA ARG A 122 9.31 -4.87 0.94
C ARG A 122 9.64 -3.40 1.29
N ASP A 123 8.75 -2.76 2.03
CA ASP A 123 8.95 -1.42 2.59
C ASP A 123 10.25 -1.37 3.41
N PHE A 124 11.02 -0.30 3.22
CA PHE A 124 12.24 -0.04 3.97
C PHE A 124 11.99 -0.03 5.49
N TYR A 125 10.81 0.46 5.93
CA TYR A 125 10.43 0.49 7.34
C TYR A 125 9.74 -0.81 7.81
N CYS A 126 9.88 -1.92 7.10
CA CYS A 126 9.33 -3.21 7.49
C CYS A 126 9.61 -3.59 8.96
N PRO A 127 10.82 -3.39 9.53
CA PRO A 127 11.06 -3.70 10.95
C PRO A 127 10.14 -2.92 11.90
N GLY A 128 10.01 -1.61 11.68
CA GLY A 128 9.13 -0.77 12.50
C GLY A 128 7.65 -1.10 12.31
N LEU A 129 7.21 -1.38 11.07
CA LEU A 129 5.84 -1.84 10.81
C LEU A 129 5.54 -3.15 11.53
N PHE A 130 6.49 -4.10 11.54
CA PHE A 130 6.35 -5.35 12.26
C PHE A 130 6.18 -5.13 13.76
N GLU A 131 7.04 -4.30 14.37
CA GLU A 131 6.95 -3.95 15.79
C GLU A 131 5.61 -3.28 16.14
N ILE A 132 5.11 -2.39 15.28
CA ILE A 132 3.81 -1.75 15.46
C ILE A 132 2.69 -2.79 15.47
N TYR A 133 2.64 -3.70 14.49
CA TYR A 133 1.60 -4.73 14.46
C TYR A 133 1.70 -5.71 15.63
N GLU A 134 2.92 -6.12 16.03
CA GLU A 134 3.14 -6.92 17.25
C GLU A 134 2.57 -6.22 18.48
N HIS A 135 2.92 -4.94 18.65
CA HIS A 135 2.53 -4.16 19.81
C HIS A 135 1.00 -3.97 19.88
N VAL A 136 0.39 -3.57 18.76
CA VAL A 136 -1.07 -3.39 18.66
C VAL A 136 -1.80 -4.71 18.96
N ALA A 137 -1.38 -5.82 18.36
CA ALA A 137 -2.00 -7.12 18.59
C ALA A 137 -1.83 -7.59 20.05
N GLY A 138 -0.64 -7.39 20.64
CA GLY A 138 -0.38 -7.68 22.04
C GLY A 138 -1.25 -6.86 22.98
N ARG A 139 -1.49 -5.58 22.67
CA ARG A 139 -2.39 -4.72 23.45
C ARG A 139 -3.85 -5.14 23.32
N LEU A 140 -4.32 -5.48 22.12
CA LEU A 140 -5.68 -5.99 21.92
C LEU A 140 -5.91 -7.27 22.72
N ALA A 141 -4.94 -8.20 22.74
CA ALA A 141 -5.03 -9.42 23.52
C ALA A 141 -5.12 -9.15 25.04
N LYS A 142 -4.38 -8.16 25.58
CA LYS A 142 -4.48 -7.76 26.99
C LYS A 142 -5.87 -7.22 27.37
N HIS A 143 -6.58 -6.64 26.41
CA HIS A 143 -7.98 -6.20 26.55
C HIS A 143 -9.00 -7.30 26.24
N SER A 144 -8.56 -8.55 26.04
CA SER A 144 -9.44 -9.67 25.62
C SER A 144 -10.19 -9.40 24.31
N ILE A 145 -9.62 -8.57 23.43
CA ILE A 145 -10.14 -8.29 22.10
C ILE A 145 -9.47 -9.24 21.11
N ALA A 146 -10.25 -10.13 20.51
CA ALA A 146 -9.75 -11.07 19.52
C ALA A 146 -9.46 -10.36 18.18
N PRO A 147 -8.34 -10.69 17.49
CA PRO A 147 -8.11 -10.22 16.14
C PRO A 147 -9.12 -10.81 15.16
N GLY A 148 -9.36 -10.11 14.05
CA GLY A 148 -10.16 -10.63 12.95
C GLY A 148 -9.48 -11.81 12.28
N THR A 149 -10.28 -12.73 11.73
CA THR A 149 -9.75 -13.77 10.83
C THR A 149 -9.18 -13.12 9.57
N ARG A 150 -8.10 -13.69 9.02
CA ARG A 150 -7.57 -13.30 7.71
C ARG A 150 -8.70 -13.24 6.67
N ASN A 151 -8.96 -12.05 6.15
CA ASN A 151 -10.00 -11.84 5.16
C ASN A 151 -9.66 -12.64 3.87
N PRO A 152 -10.56 -13.46 3.31
CA PRO A 152 -10.26 -14.23 2.10
C PRO A 152 -9.86 -13.38 0.89
N TRP A 153 -10.29 -12.12 0.87
CA TRP A 153 -10.03 -11.14 -0.17
C TRP A 153 -8.98 -10.11 0.24
N HIS A 154 -8.11 -10.42 1.21
CA HIS A 154 -7.08 -9.49 1.65
C HIS A 154 -6.14 -9.06 0.50
N MET A 155 -5.88 -9.95 -0.47
CA MET A 155 -5.06 -9.69 -1.66
C MET A 155 -5.75 -8.83 -2.73
N THR A 156 -7.00 -8.45 -2.50
CA THR A 156 -7.78 -7.47 -3.29
C THR A 156 -8.32 -6.37 -2.37
N ASP A 157 -7.63 -6.15 -1.24
CA ASP A 157 -7.97 -5.13 -0.22
C ASP A 157 -9.42 -5.21 0.28
N GLY A 158 -9.99 -6.42 0.22
CA GLY A 158 -11.35 -6.75 0.64
C GLY A 158 -12.43 -6.51 -0.41
N LEU A 159 -12.06 -6.28 -1.67
CA LEU A 159 -12.99 -6.32 -2.81
C LEU A 159 -13.19 -7.75 -3.30
N ASP A 160 -14.42 -8.08 -3.71
CA ASP A 160 -14.72 -9.35 -4.36
C ASP A 160 -13.89 -9.48 -5.66
N PRO A 161 -13.01 -10.49 -5.79
CA PRO A 161 -12.21 -10.70 -6.99
C PRO A 161 -13.03 -10.86 -8.27
N ALA A 162 -14.31 -11.26 -8.18
CA ALA A 162 -15.20 -11.33 -9.34
C ALA A 162 -15.65 -9.95 -9.85
N LEU A 163 -15.55 -8.91 -9.00
CA LEU A 163 -15.94 -7.53 -9.31
C LEU A 163 -14.75 -6.63 -9.63
N VAL A 164 -13.52 -7.07 -9.32
CA VAL A 164 -12.30 -6.34 -9.69
C VAL A 164 -11.98 -6.65 -11.16
N PRO A 165 -11.94 -5.64 -12.05
CA PRO A 165 -11.61 -5.87 -13.46
C PRO A 165 -10.25 -6.57 -13.57
N PHE A 166 -10.25 -7.63 -14.39
CA PHE A 166 -9.20 -8.65 -14.53
C PHE A 166 -7.77 -8.18 -14.21
N LYS A 167 -7.06 -8.98 -13.40
CA LYS A 167 -5.60 -9.04 -13.44
C LYS A 167 -5.18 -9.32 -14.89
N GLN A 168 -4.87 -8.28 -15.66
CA GLN A 168 -4.12 -8.48 -16.89
C GLN A 168 -2.76 -9.05 -16.46
N THR A 169 -2.49 -10.29 -16.86
CA THR A 169 -1.19 -10.92 -16.71
C THR A 169 -0.20 -10.19 -17.60
N ALA A 170 0.38 -9.09 -17.10
CA ALA A 170 1.51 -8.46 -17.76
C ALA A 170 2.73 -9.38 -17.53
N THR A 171 2.96 -10.30 -18.46
CA THR A 171 4.22 -11.03 -18.58
C THR A 171 5.24 -10.11 -19.25
N LYS A 172 5.77 -9.12 -18.52
CA LYS A 172 6.96 -8.36 -18.95
C LYS A 172 7.80 -7.97 -17.74
N GLU A 173 9.10 -7.82 -17.98
CA GLU A 173 10.09 -7.41 -16.99
C GLU A 173 9.60 -6.18 -16.20
N PRO A 174 9.84 -6.12 -14.88
CA PRO A 174 9.50 -4.94 -14.09
C PRO A 174 10.14 -3.71 -14.74
N PRO A 175 9.42 -2.58 -14.82
CA PRO A 175 9.96 -1.38 -15.45
C PRO A 175 11.31 -1.04 -14.81
N LYS A 176 12.33 -0.72 -15.61
CA LYS A 176 13.58 -0.13 -15.09
C LYS A 176 13.25 1.27 -14.62
N VAL A 177 12.96 1.40 -13.33
CA VAL A 177 12.46 2.64 -12.75
C VAL A 177 13.63 3.52 -12.30
N ILE A 178 13.83 4.64 -12.99
CA ILE A 178 14.95 5.59 -12.80
C ILE A 178 14.86 6.26 -11.42
N PRO A 179 15.88 6.16 -10.55
CA PRO A 179 15.82 6.73 -9.21
C PRO A 179 15.47 8.22 -9.22
N ILE A 180 14.61 8.67 -8.30
CA ILE A 180 14.12 10.06 -8.28
C ILE A 180 15.27 11.10 -8.19
N HIS A 181 16.38 10.74 -7.54
CA HIS A 181 17.57 11.59 -7.43
C HIS A 181 18.41 11.68 -8.71
N SER A 182 18.10 10.87 -9.72
CA SER A 182 18.78 10.85 -11.02
C SER A 182 18.03 11.61 -12.11
N ILE A 183 16.84 12.13 -11.80
CA ILE A 183 16.12 13.09 -12.65
C ILE A 183 16.80 14.45 -12.44
N ARG A 184 17.67 14.84 -13.38
CA ARG A 184 18.15 16.23 -13.43
C ARG A 184 17.01 17.09 -13.97
N GLU A 185 16.69 18.18 -13.29
CA GLU A 185 15.84 19.24 -13.87
C GLU A 185 16.54 19.72 -15.16
N GLY A 186 15.92 19.41 -16.29
CA GLY A 186 16.33 19.86 -17.62
C GLY A 186 15.35 20.88 -18.14
#